data_AF-A0AAD4NPB1-F1
#
_entry.id   AF-A0AAD4NPB1-F1
#
_cell.length_a   1.000
_cell.length_b   1.000
_cell.length_c   1.000
_cell.angle_alpha   90.00
_cell.angle_beta   90.00
_cell.angle_gamma   90.00
#
_symmetry.space_group_name_H-M   'P 1'
#
loop_
_entity.id
_entity.type
_entity.pdbx_description
1 polymer ?
#
loop_
_entity_poly.entity_id
_entity_poly.type
_entity_poly.pdbx_seq_one_letter_code
_entity_poly.pdbx_strand_id
1 'polypeptide(L)'
;MAFALTKANELSRWRTGLTYYTVSGVELKGWITLLALLLPLLFIVALARYRKMQYQHKKPFPFLKLPQELRDMVYEHFLDDPQYPPPARNELQRSSLNWMTPARWASTSTSSDTQHESKAVFLANKQVYGEYMDMICKRKTFHLSVTPQTYRPTNTPASPSPFSLATYTPVWDISPTTLSKMQNCSLKLITTSSMLGVTDPRSMTSSSWTLGRRMREQLKHMSSVKTFTLDAKALGDPLWNPLWIWYHASQSLKLLGTEFSDTVPRGPQLTQITFSLDTWSPGENYLKRDVKGDGGWMWYCMKNHPVGADVGAEMTVREFCGKLYQECSICRADEEQDMTVI
;
A
#
# COMPACT_ATOMS: atom_id res chain seq x y z
N MET A 1 -105.92 51.63 3.58
CA MET A 1 -105.16 51.08 2.43
C MET A 1 -105.21 49.57 2.56
N ALA A 2 -106.02 48.94 1.72
CA ALA A 2 -106.34 47.52 1.74
C ALA A 2 -106.08 46.91 0.35
N PHE A 3 -106.08 45.57 0.30
CA PHE A 3 -105.96 44.65 -0.86
C PHE A 3 -104.53 44.30 -1.30
N ALA A 4 -104.15 43.05 -1.59
CA ALA A 4 -104.82 41.73 -1.73
C ALA A 4 -103.72 40.65 -1.48
N LEU A 5 -103.91 39.48 -0.85
CA LEU A 5 -104.73 38.29 -1.12
C LEU A 5 -104.53 37.61 -2.50
N THR A 6 -103.92 36.42 -2.43
CA THR A 6 -104.23 35.13 -3.12
C THR A 6 -103.38 34.58 -4.28
N LYS A 7 -103.03 33.29 -4.07
CA LYS A 7 -102.99 32.12 -4.98
C LYS A 7 -101.96 32.09 -6.12
N ALA A 8 -101.02 31.14 -6.14
CA ALA A 8 -101.13 29.68 -6.34
C ALA A 8 -101.30 29.26 -7.81
N ASN A 9 -100.50 28.22 -8.14
CA ASN A 9 -100.58 27.28 -9.25
C ASN A 9 -99.95 27.60 -10.62
N GLU A 10 -98.93 26.77 -10.90
CA GLU A 10 -98.83 25.88 -12.07
C GLU A 10 -99.07 26.46 -13.47
N LEU A 11 -98.04 26.42 -14.33
CA LEU A 11 -97.91 25.44 -15.42
C LEU A 11 -96.93 25.92 -16.49
N SER A 12 -95.87 25.15 -16.66
CA SER A 12 -95.29 24.75 -17.96
C SER A 12 -94.62 25.81 -18.88
N ARG A 13 -93.58 25.33 -19.59
CA ARG A 13 -92.64 26.05 -20.47
C ARG A 13 -91.64 26.86 -19.63
N TRP A 14 -90.37 26.47 -19.49
CA TRP A 14 -89.45 26.10 -20.55
C TRP A 14 -88.43 25.08 -20.03
N ARG A 15 -88.50 23.87 -20.58
CA ARG A 15 -87.35 22.96 -20.65
C ARG A 15 -86.44 23.49 -21.76
N THR A 16 -85.16 23.13 -21.63
CA THR A 16 -84.07 23.24 -22.62
C THR A 16 -83.38 24.59 -22.76
N GLY A 17 -82.11 24.62 -22.35
CA GLY A 17 -81.15 25.63 -22.77
C GLY A 17 -80.12 26.00 -21.72
N LEU A 18 -79.31 25.04 -21.22
CA LEU A 18 -78.05 25.37 -20.54
C LEU A 18 -77.14 24.13 -20.40
N THR A 19 -76.72 23.58 -21.54
CA THR A 19 -75.44 22.86 -21.65
C THR A 19 -74.43 23.81 -22.27
N TYR A 20 -73.84 24.66 -21.43
CA TYR A 20 -72.79 25.59 -21.79
C TYR A 20 -71.40 24.98 -21.48
N TYR A 21 -70.56 24.94 -22.51
CA TYR A 21 -69.09 24.84 -22.55
C TYR A 21 -68.38 23.63 -21.91
N THR A 22 -68.19 22.57 -22.70
CA THR A 22 -67.13 21.56 -22.50
C THR A 22 -66.25 21.43 -23.74
N VAL A 23 -65.48 22.46 -24.11
CA VAL A 23 -64.47 22.37 -25.19
C VAL A 23 -63.11 23.01 -24.84
N SER A 24 -62.94 23.69 -23.71
CA SER A 24 -61.68 24.38 -23.35
C SER A 24 -60.76 23.64 -22.35
N GLY A 25 -61.14 22.44 -21.89
CA GLY A 25 -60.42 21.71 -20.83
C GLY A 25 -59.27 20.79 -21.30
N VAL A 26 -59.23 20.41 -22.58
CA VAL A 26 -58.25 19.44 -23.10
C VAL A 26 -56.97 20.12 -23.57
N GLU A 27 -57.08 21.30 -24.20
CA GLU A 27 -55.91 22.05 -24.67
C GLU A 27 -55.08 22.60 -23.51
N LEU A 28 -55.71 23.19 -22.48
CA LEU A 28 -54.98 23.77 -21.34
C LEU A 28 -54.17 22.70 -20.57
N LYS A 29 -54.72 21.48 -20.43
CA LYS A 29 -54.02 20.37 -19.76
C LYS A 29 -52.82 19.88 -20.58
N GLY A 30 -52.92 19.85 -21.91
CA GLY A 30 -51.81 19.51 -22.80
C GLY A 30 -50.67 20.53 -22.74
N TRP A 31 -50.99 21.82 -22.67
CA TRP A 31 -49.98 22.88 -22.51
C TRP A 31 -49.31 22.83 -21.14
N ILE A 32 -50.06 22.54 -20.07
CA ILE A 32 -49.51 22.41 -18.70
C ILE A 32 -48.55 21.22 -18.61
N THR A 33 -48.88 20.06 -19.19
CA THR A 33 -47.97 18.89 -19.18
C THR A 33 -46.73 19.12 -20.03
N LEU A 34 -46.87 19.80 -21.18
CA LEU A 34 -45.74 20.17 -22.04
C LEU A 34 -44.81 21.17 -21.35
N LEU A 35 -45.35 22.18 -20.65
CA LEU A 35 -44.58 23.12 -19.83
C LEU A 35 -43.91 22.42 -18.65
N ALA A 36 -44.61 21.51 -17.98
CA ALA A 36 -44.07 20.73 -16.85
C ALA A 36 -42.93 19.80 -17.27
N LEU A 37 -42.87 19.36 -18.53
CA LEU A 37 -41.77 18.58 -19.09
C LEU A 37 -40.62 19.46 -19.60
N LEU A 38 -40.93 20.60 -20.23
CA LEU A 38 -39.91 21.49 -20.80
C LEU A 38 -39.15 22.29 -19.74
N LEU A 39 -39.80 22.74 -18.67
CA LEU A 39 -39.16 23.50 -17.58
C LEU A 39 -37.99 22.77 -16.92
N PRO A 40 -38.13 21.51 -16.44
CA PRO A 40 -37.02 20.80 -15.82
C PRO A 40 -35.91 20.49 -16.83
N LEU A 41 -36.25 20.23 -18.09
CA LEU A 41 -35.28 19.95 -19.15
C LEU A 41 -34.44 21.20 -19.48
N LEU A 42 -35.09 22.37 -19.58
CA LEU A 42 -34.41 23.65 -19.72
C LEU A 42 -33.56 24.00 -18.49
N PHE A 43 -34.03 23.68 -17.28
CA PHE A 43 -33.27 23.89 -16.05
C PHE A 43 -32.02 23.01 -15.99
N ILE A 44 -32.12 21.74 -16.40
CA ILE A 44 -30.98 20.82 -16.48
C ILE A 44 -29.96 21.32 -17.51
N VAL A 45 -30.40 21.77 -18.68
CA VAL A 45 -29.52 22.34 -19.71
C VAL A 45 -28.86 23.63 -19.23
N ALA A 46 -29.60 24.50 -18.55
CA ALA A 46 -29.07 25.73 -17.97
C ALA A 46 -28.03 25.43 -16.87
N LEU A 47 -28.31 24.48 -15.97
CA LEU A 47 -27.37 24.03 -14.95
C LEU A 47 -26.13 23.37 -15.54
N ALA A 48 -26.28 22.55 -16.58
CA ALA A 48 -25.16 21.93 -17.28
C ALA A 48 -24.27 22.99 -17.97
N ARG A 49 -24.89 23.98 -18.63
CA ARG A 49 -24.16 25.11 -19.24
C ARG A 49 -23.50 25.99 -18.18
N TYR A 50 -24.18 26.28 -17.08
CA TYR A 50 -23.62 27.06 -15.97
C TYR A 50 -22.43 26.35 -15.34
N ARG A 51 -22.54 25.04 -15.08
CA ARG A 51 -21.42 24.21 -14.60
C ARG A 51 -20.26 24.18 -15.60
N LYS A 52 -20.54 24.11 -16.91
CA LYS A 52 -19.52 24.17 -17.96
C LYS A 52 -18.79 25.51 -17.98
N MET A 53 -19.52 26.63 -17.87
CA MET A 53 -18.92 27.97 -17.78
C MET A 53 -18.08 28.13 -16.50
N GLN A 54 -18.59 27.67 -15.35
CA GLN A 54 -17.83 27.62 -14.11
C GLN A 54 -16.54 26.82 -14.25
N TYR A 55 -16.56 25.69 -14.98
CA TYR A 55 -15.36 24.90 -15.25
C TYR A 55 -14.37 25.64 -16.18
N GLN A 56 -14.88 26.34 -17.20
CA GLN A 56 -14.05 27.12 -18.14
C GLN A 56 -13.43 28.37 -17.49
N HIS A 57 -14.08 28.94 -16.47
CA HIS A 57 -13.59 30.11 -15.75
C HIS A 57 -12.74 29.80 -14.51
N LYS A 58 -12.61 28.53 -14.12
CA LYS A 58 -11.66 28.13 -13.09
C LYS A 58 -10.23 28.27 -13.63
N LYS A 59 -9.56 29.37 -13.26
CA LYS A 59 -8.11 29.47 -13.47
C LYS A 59 -7.44 28.38 -12.63
N PRO A 60 -6.59 27.53 -13.24
CA PRO A 60 -5.84 26.55 -12.47
C PRO A 60 -4.92 27.28 -11.50
N PHE A 61 -4.82 26.75 -10.27
CA PHE A 61 -3.92 27.28 -9.28
C PHE A 61 -2.47 27.20 -9.81
N PRO A 62 -1.69 28.29 -9.82
CA PRO A 62 -0.37 28.33 -10.44
C PRO A 62 0.68 27.69 -9.51
N PHE A 63 0.59 26.39 -9.31
CA PHE A 63 1.44 25.63 -8.37
C PHE A 63 2.95 25.83 -8.62
N LEU A 64 3.37 25.92 -9.88
CA LEU A 64 4.77 26.15 -10.26
C LEU A 64 5.29 27.57 -9.94
N LYS A 65 4.39 28.54 -9.70
CA LYS A 65 4.80 29.89 -9.29
C LYS A 65 5.02 30.02 -7.79
N LEU A 66 4.66 29.00 -7.01
CA LEU A 66 4.96 28.98 -5.59
C LEU A 66 6.47 28.92 -5.35
N PRO A 67 6.98 29.41 -4.21
CA PRO A 67 8.32 29.07 -3.74
C PRO A 67 8.49 27.55 -3.58
N GLN A 68 9.74 27.07 -3.67
CA GLN A 68 10.04 25.64 -3.56
C GLN A 68 9.58 25.07 -2.22
N GLU A 69 9.73 25.84 -1.15
CA GLU A 69 9.40 25.45 0.22
C GLU A 69 7.91 25.12 0.36
N LEU A 70 7.04 25.93 -0.28
CA LEU A 70 5.59 25.66 -0.27
C LEU A 70 5.23 24.44 -1.11
N ARG A 71 5.94 24.20 -2.23
CA ARG A 71 5.75 22.98 -3.02
C ARG A 71 6.18 21.74 -2.23
N ASP A 72 7.30 21.83 -1.51
CA ASP A 72 7.81 20.74 -0.68
C ASP A 72 6.85 20.40 0.46
N MET A 73 6.28 21.39 1.15
CA MET A 73 5.23 21.14 2.15
C MET A 73 4.00 20.46 1.55
N VAL A 74 3.62 20.86 0.33
CA VAL A 74 2.52 20.21 -0.38
C VAL A 74 2.88 18.76 -0.71
N TYR A 75 4.07 18.50 -1.25
CA TYR A 75 4.55 17.15 -1.50
C TYR A 75 4.53 16.32 -0.23
N GLU A 76 5.10 16.84 0.88
CA GLU A 76 5.13 16.21 2.19
C GLU A 76 3.74 15.79 2.69
N HIS A 77 2.74 16.68 2.54
CA HIS A 77 1.36 16.35 2.90
C HIS A 77 0.81 15.17 2.08
N PHE A 78 1.30 15.00 0.86
CA PHE A 78 0.89 13.91 -0.02
C PHE A 78 1.77 12.66 0.08
N LEU A 79 2.90 12.68 0.81
CA LEU A 79 3.82 11.55 0.92
C LEU A 79 3.24 10.43 1.79
N ASP A 80 2.87 9.32 1.17
CA ASP A 80 2.65 8.03 1.83
C ASP A 80 3.89 7.14 1.65
N ASP A 81 4.13 6.20 2.57
CA ASP A 81 5.25 5.26 2.43
C ASP A 81 4.98 4.27 1.29
N PRO A 82 5.83 4.22 0.26
CA PRO A 82 5.58 3.37 -0.90
C PRO A 82 5.80 1.89 -0.54
N GLN A 83 4.75 1.08 -0.72
CA GLN A 83 4.78 -0.36 -0.48
C GLN A 83 4.74 -1.15 -1.78
N TYR A 84 5.66 -2.10 -1.92
CA TYR A 84 5.81 -2.95 -3.09
C TYR A 84 5.79 -4.45 -2.71
N PRO A 85 5.08 -5.29 -3.46
CA PRO A 85 4.06 -4.91 -4.45
C PRO A 85 2.89 -4.17 -3.79
N PRO A 86 2.12 -3.38 -4.57
CA PRO A 86 0.97 -2.67 -4.03
C PRO A 86 0.01 -3.66 -3.37
N PRO A 87 -0.59 -3.30 -2.22
CA PRO A 87 -1.54 -4.18 -1.55
C PRO A 87 -2.66 -4.54 -2.54
N ALA A 88 -3.14 -5.79 -2.45
CA ALA A 88 -4.28 -6.21 -3.24
C ALA A 88 -5.41 -5.20 -3.04
N ARG A 89 -5.97 -4.67 -4.13
CA ARG A 89 -7.16 -3.84 -4.03
C ARG A 89 -8.22 -4.72 -3.40
N ASN A 90 -8.71 -4.33 -2.21
CA ASN A 90 -9.88 -4.96 -1.62
C ASN A 90 -11.05 -4.78 -2.59
N GLU A 91 -11.28 -5.76 -3.46
CA GLU A 91 -12.49 -5.83 -4.30
C GLU A 91 -13.72 -6.24 -3.47
N LEU A 92 -13.53 -6.49 -2.18
CA LEU A 92 -14.61 -6.79 -1.25
C LEU A 92 -15.21 -5.49 -0.68
N GLN A 93 -16.49 -5.31 -1.00
CA GLN A 93 -17.42 -4.27 -0.55
C GLN A 93 -17.43 -2.93 -1.31
N ARG A 94 -17.58 -2.99 -2.64
CA ARG A 94 -18.65 -2.16 -3.21
C ARG A 94 -19.99 -2.77 -2.76
N SER A 95 -20.45 -2.37 -1.58
CA SER A 95 -21.84 -2.58 -1.17
C SER A 95 -22.74 -2.12 -2.32
N SER A 96 -23.50 -3.04 -2.90
CA SER A 96 -24.46 -2.80 -3.98
C SER A 96 -25.62 -1.87 -3.58
N LEU A 97 -25.60 -1.37 -2.34
CA LEU A 97 -26.63 -0.50 -1.74
C LEU A 97 -26.14 0.91 -1.40
N ASN A 98 -24.88 1.28 -1.71
CA ASN A 98 -24.36 2.63 -1.44
C ASN A 98 -25.04 3.76 -2.25
N TRP A 99 -25.91 3.42 -3.20
CA TRP A 99 -26.73 4.41 -3.93
C TRP A 99 -28.02 4.79 -3.19
N MET A 100 -28.38 4.07 -2.11
CA MET A 100 -29.65 4.25 -1.39
C MET A 100 -29.55 5.01 -0.06
N THR A 101 -28.37 5.47 0.35
CA THR A 101 -28.22 6.26 1.59
C THR A 101 -28.08 7.77 1.29
N PRO A 102 -29.06 8.62 1.68
CA PRO A 102 -28.92 10.06 1.62
C PRO A 102 -27.77 10.52 2.53
N ALA A 103 -26.87 11.33 1.98
CA ALA A 103 -25.66 11.85 2.63
C ALA A 103 -25.94 12.89 3.75
N ARG A 104 -26.72 12.53 4.76
CA ARG A 104 -26.78 13.24 6.02
C ARG A 104 -26.60 12.20 7.12
N TRP A 105 -25.73 12.49 8.07
CA TRP A 105 -25.46 11.71 9.29
C TRP A 105 -24.49 10.53 9.13
N ALA A 106 -23.19 10.83 9.16
CA ALA A 106 -22.20 9.97 9.79
C ALA A 106 -21.08 10.86 10.36
N SER A 107 -21.35 11.43 11.53
CA SER A 107 -20.30 11.90 12.44
C SER A 107 -20.12 10.84 13.51
N THR A 108 -18.87 10.74 13.98
CA THR A 108 -18.34 9.90 15.07
C THR A 108 -18.28 8.38 14.85
N SER A 109 -17.09 7.90 14.50
CA SER A 109 -16.37 6.94 15.34
C SER A 109 -14.93 6.74 14.84
N THR A 110 -14.03 6.67 15.81
CA THR A 110 -12.63 6.28 15.74
C THR A 110 -12.41 4.93 15.05
N SER A 111 -11.89 4.97 13.83
CA SER A 111 -10.93 3.98 13.33
C SER A 111 -10.17 4.65 12.20
N SER A 112 -8.85 4.65 12.29
CA SER A 112 -7.92 5.14 11.28
C SER A 112 -7.96 4.24 10.06
N ASP A 113 -9.05 4.29 9.30
CA ASP A 113 -9.09 3.80 7.93
C ASP A 113 -8.85 5.02 7.06
N THR A 114 -7.59 5.21 6.67
CA THR A 114 -7.16 6.25 5.74
C THR A 114 -7.91 6.04 4.44
N GLN A 115 -9.04 6.74 4.30
CA GLN A 115 -9.81 6.82 3.09
C GLN A 115 -8.88 7.32 1.99
N HIS A 116 -8.48 6.38 1.13
CA HIS A 116 -7.44 6.56 0.13
C HIS A 116 -8.01 7.42 -1.01
N GLU A 117 -8.17 8.72 -0.79
CA GLU A 117 -8.48 9.67 -1.86
C GLU A 117 -7.35 9.59 -2.89
N SER A 118 -7.68 9.17 -4.11
CA SER A 118 -6.68 8.93 -5.15
C SER A 118 -5.96 10.23 -5.49
N LYS A 119 -4.72 10.38 -5.01
CA LYS A 119 -3.79 11.50 -5.26
C LYS A 119 -3.26 11.49 -6.70
N ALA A 120 -4.15 11.50 -7.69
CA ALA A 120 -3.81 11.46 -9.12
C ALA A 120 -3.22 12.77 -9.67
N VAL A 121 -3.05 13.79 -8.82
CA VAL A 121 -2.71 15.17 -9.22
C VAL A 121 -1.27 15.30 -9.74
N PHE A 122 -0.37 14.36 -9.45
CA PHE A 122 1.06 14.51 -9.72
C PHE A 122 1.56 13.87 -11.03
N LEU A 123 0.70 13.18 -11.78
CA LEU A 123 1.11 12.48 -13.02
C LEU A 123 1.05 13.35 -14.30
N ALA A 124 0.45 14.54 -14.22
CA ALA A 124 0.20 15.37 -15.40
C ALA A 124 1.41 16.24 -15.83
N ASN A 125 2.38 16.48 -14.93
CA ASN A 125 3.52 17.36 -15.20
C ASN A 125 4.85 16.69 -14.82
N LYS A 126 5.78 16.58 -15.81
CA LYS A 126 7.08 15.92 -15.63
C LYS A 126 7.97 16.57 -14.56
N GLN A 127 7.93 17.90 -14.44
CA GLN A 127 8.72 18.61 -13.43
C GLN A 127 8.19 18.28 -12.03
N VAL A 128 6.88 18.45 -11.82
CA VAL A 128 6.22 18.16 -10.55
C VAL A 128 6.42 16.69 -10.14
N TYR A 129 6.28 15.77 -11.10
CA TYR A 129 6.55 14.35 -10.88
C TYR A 129 8.01 14.09 -10.46
N GLY A 130 8.97 14.76 -11.11
CA GLY A 130 10.39 14.65 -10.78
C GLY A 130 10.70 15.16 -9.37
N GLU A 131 10.19 16.34 -9.01
CA GLU A 131 10.33 16.92 -7.66
C GLU A 131 9.70 16.03 -6.59
N TYR A 132 8.49 15.52 -6.85
CA TYR A 132 7.78 14.62 -5.95
C TYR A 132 8.51 13.30 -5.75
N MET A 133 8.97 12.65 -6.82
CA MET A 133 9.72 11.40 -6.74
C MET A 133 11.07 11.57 -6.02
N ASP A 134 11.74 12.71 -6.21
CA ASP A 134 12.96 13.02 -5.47
C ASP A 134 12.69 13.16 -3.95
N MET A 135 11.60 13.84 -3.59
CA MET A 135 11.14 13.94 -2.20
C MET A 135 10.78 12.59 -1.58
N ILE A 136 10.04 11.72 -2.30
CA ILE A 136 9.75 10.35 -1.85
C ILE A 136 11.07 9.59 -1.61
N CYS A 137 11.96 9.55 -2.61
CA CYS A 137 13.22 8.83 -2.55
C CYS A 137 14.12 9.27 -1.38
N LYS A 138 14.08 10.55 -1.03
CA LYS A 138 14.88 11.15 0.06
C LYS A 138 14.29 10.93 1.44
N ARG A 139 12.97 11.09 1.61
CA ARG A 139 12.33 11.22 2.93
C ARG A 139 11.56 9.99 3.39
N LYS A 140 11.09 9.14 2.47
CA LYS A 140 10.22 8.00 2.78
C LYS A 140 10.98 6.69 2.87
N THR A 141 10.37 5.72 3.53
CA THR A 141 10.89 4.35 3.62
C THR A 141 10.17 3.49 2.60
N PHE A 142 10.93 2.89 1.68
CA PHE A 142 10.38 1.96 0.71
C PHE A 142 10.20 0.59 1.36
N HIS A 143 8.98 0.10 1.37
CA HIS A 143 8.66 -1.22 1.90
C HIS A 143 8.62 -2.23 0.76
N LEU A 144 9.71 -2.99 0.58
CA LEU A 144 9.77 -4.09 -0.37
C LEU A 144 9.31 -5.37 0.33
N SER A 145 8.36 -6.08 -0.25
CA SER A 145 7.84 -7.32 0.34
C SER A 145 7.87 -8.46 -0.67
N VAL A 146 8.23 -9.64 -0.19
CA VAL A 146 8.19 -10.90 -0.93
C VAL A 146 7.35 -11.86 -0.11
N THR A 147 6.27 -12.36 -0.69
CA THR A 147 5.32 -13.25 -0.01
C THR A 147 4.96 -14.40 -0.95
N PRO A 148 4.37 -15.50 -0.46
CA PRO A 148 3.93 -16.59 -1.32
C PRO A 148 2.88 -16.17 -2.35
N GLN A 149 2.13 -15.10 -2.05
CA GLN A 149 1.09 -14.55 -2.93
C GLN A 149 1.68 -13.73 -4.08
N THR A 150 2.82 -13.09 -3.83
CA THR A 150 3.45 -12.13 -4.75
C THR A 150 4.58 -12.77 -5.56
N TYR A 151 5.24 -13.77 -4.99
CA TYR A 151 6.27 -14.53 -5.65
C TYR A 151 5.69 -15.72 -6.42
N ARG A 152 5.98 -15.80 -7.72
CA ARG A 152 5.66 -16.97 -8.54
C ARG A 152 6.96 -17.70 -8.89
N PRO A 153 7.18 -18.92 -8.35
CA PRO A 153 8.32 -19.74 -8.76
C PRO A 153 8.28 -19.97 -10.27
N THR A 154 9.38 -19.67 -10.96
CA THR A 154 9.48 -19.96 -12.39
C THR A 154 9.79 -21.45 -12.54
N ASN A 155 8.78 -22.27 -12.82
CA ASN A 155 8.91 -23.72 -13.03
C ASN A 155 9.51 -24.10 -14.40
N THR A 156 10.33 -23.24 -15.01
CA THR A 156 10.96 -23.56 -16.29
C THR A 156 12.36 -24.11 -16.02
N PRO A 157 12.66 -25.38 -16.37
CA PRO A 157 13.99 -25.94 -16.18
C PRO A 157 15.01 -25.08 -16.91
N ALA A 158 16.04 -24.64 -16.18
CA ALA A 158 17.17 -23.92 -16.73
C ALA A 158 17.79 -24.75 -17.86
N SER A 159 17.59 -24.33 -19.11
CA SER A 159 18.41 -24.80 -20.23
C SER A 159 19.87 -24.42 -19.94
N PRO A 160 20.85 -25.31 -20.17
CA PRO A 160 22.26 -25.11 -19.81
C PRO A 160 22.98 -24.18 -20.81
N SER A 161 22.34 -23.11 -21.26
CA SER A 161 22.93 -22.12 -22.16
C SER A 161 23.35 -20.88 -21.36
N PRO A 162 24.65 -20.54 -21.27
CA PRO A 162 25.15 -19.47 -20.41
C PRO A 162 24.79 -18.03 -20.87
N PHE A 163 23.98 -17.85 -21.91
CA PHE A 163 23.80 -16.55 -22.58
C PHE A 163 22.38 -16.21 -23.06
N SER A 164 21.34 -16.87 -22.54
CA SER A 164 19.96 -16.52 -22.91
C SER A 164 19.37 -15.45 -21.97
N LEU A 165 19.45 -14.18 -22.41
CA LEU A 165 18.96 -12.96 -21.75
C LEU A 165 17.41 -12.86 -21.62
N ALA A 166 16.68 -13.97 -21.70
CA ALA A 166 15.26 -13.98 -22.07
C ALA A 166 14.27 -14.50 -21.00
N THR A 167 14.67 -14.73 -19.73
CA THR A 167 13.67 -15.12 -18.71
C THR A 167 14.02 -14.68 -17.29
N TYR A 168 14.51 -13.45 -17.12
CA TYR A 168 14.61 -12.84 -15.80
C TYR A 168 13.25 -12.25 -15.41
N THR A 169 12.52 -12.95 -14.55
CA THR A 169 11.30 -12.39 -13.94
C THR A 169 11.70 -11.54 -12.74
N PRO A 170 11.47 -10.21 -12.78
CA PRO A 170 11.82 -9.33 -11.67
C PRO A 170 11.03 -9.70 -10.41
N VAL A 171 11.68 -9.62 -9.23
CA VAL A 171 11.00 -9.84 -7.93
C VAL A 171 10.06 -8.68 -7.64
N TRP A 172 10.52 -7.45 -7.90
CA TRP A 172 9.74 -6.23 -7.83
C TRP A 172 9.73 -5.50 -9.18
N ASP A 173 8.57 -4.94 -9.53
CA ASP A 173 8.40 -4.07 -10.69
C ASP A 173 8.81 -2.63 -10.35
N ILE A 174 10.13 -2.43 -10.20
CA ILE A 174 10.73 -1.13 -9.87
C ILE A 174 11.90 -0.89 -10.81
N SER A 175 11.95 0.31 -11.41
CA SER A 175 13.05 0.65 -12.31
C SER A 175 14.38 0.76 -11.55
N PRO A 176 15.51 0.33 -12.16
CA PRO A 176 16.84 0.52 -11.58
C PRO A 176 17.16 1.99 -11.25
N THR A 177 16.61 2.92 -12.04
CA THR A 177 16.77 4.37 -11.85
C THR A 177 16.04 4.90 -10.61
N THR A 178 14.98 4.24 -10.17
CA THR A 178 14.27 4.59 -8.93
C THR A 178 15.00 3.96 -7.75
N LEU A 179 15.40 2.68 -7.87
CA LEU A 179 16.18 1.97 -6.85
C LEU A 179 17.47 2.71 -6.49
N SER A 180 18.18 3.28 -7.46
CA SER A 180 19.43 4.01 -7.21
C SER A 180 19.27 5.30 -6.41
N LYS A 181 18.05 5.86 -6.34
CA LYS A 181 17.74 7.09 -5.60
C LYS A 181 17.20 6.83 -4.20
N MET A 182 16.77 5.60 -3.89
CA MET A 182 16.17 5.28 -2.59
C MET A 182 17.17 5.45 -1.46
N GLN A 183 16.81 6.20 -0.41
CA GLN A 183 17.65 6.40 0.77
C GLN A 183 17.30 5.48 1.93
N ASN A 184 16.02 5.13 2.11
CA ASN A 184 15.58 4.26 3.20
C ASN A 184 14.74 3.13 2.63
N CYS A 185 15.06 1.89 3.00
CA CYS A 185 14.38 0.70 2.53
C CYS A 185 14.20 -0.31 3.66
N SER A 186 13.01 -0.90 3.75
CA SER A 186 12.69 -2.02 4.61
C SER A 186 12.21 -3.18 3.76
N LEU A 187 12.98 -4.26 3.75
CA LEU A 187 12.67 -5.49 3.04
C LEU A 187 12.00 -6.48 3.98
N LYS A 188 10.77 -6.89 3.66
CA LYS A 188 10.03 -7.94 4.37
C LYS A 188 9.97 -9.21 3.54
N LEU A 189 10.64 -10.24 4.00
CA LEU A 189 10.67 -11.54 3.36
C LEU A 189 9.75 -12.49 4.12
N ILE A 190 8.58 -12.80 3.58
CA ILE A 190 7.66 -13.81 4.11
C ILE A 190 7.79 -15.06 3.25
N THR A 191 8.49 -16.06 3.77
CA THR A 191 8.87 -17.26 2.99
C THR A 191 8.28 -18.55 3.52
N THR A 192 7.95 -19.45 2.59
CA THR A 192 7.59 -20.85 2.82
C THR A 192 8.67 -21.78 2.26
N SER A 193 8.60 -23.09 2.55
CA SER A 193 9.55 -24.09 2.05
C SER A 193 9.62 -24.12 0.52
N SER A 194 8.45 -24.05 -0.12
CA SER A 194 8.28 -24.05 -1.58
C SER A 194 9.01 -22.90 -2.28
N MET A 195 9.29 -21.80 -1.57
CA MET A 195 10.00 -20.64 -2.12
C MET A 195 11.53 -20.81 -2.14
N LEU A 196 12.06 -21.84 -1.47
CA LEU A 196 13.49 -22.15 -1.52
C LEU A 196 13.91 -22.81 -2.84
N GLY A 197 12.95 -23.45 -3.54
CA GLY A 197 13.18 -24.09 -4.84
C GLY A 197 13.98 -25.40 -4.76
N VAL A 198 14.09 -25.98 -3.57
CA VAL A 198 14.78 -27.25 -3.29
C VAL A 198 13.90 -28.15 -2.42
N THR A 199 14.03 -29.46 -2.60
CA THR A 199 13.27 -30.48 -1.85
C THR A 199 13.70 -30.56 -0.38
N ASP A 200 15.00 -30.36 -0.08
CA ASP A 200 15.53 -30.31 1.29
C ASP A 200 16.46 -29.09 1.47
N PRO A 201 16.09 -28.12 2.32
CA PRO A 201 16.92 -26.94 2.57
C PRO A 201 18.27 -27.26 3.21
N ARG A 202 18.42 -28.41 3.88
CA ARG A 202 19.69 -28.79 4.53
C ARG A 202 20.86 -28.99 3.58
N SER A 203 20.55 -29.37 2.35
CA SER A 203 21.55 -29.58 1.29
C SER A 203 21.81 -28.31 0.46
N MET A 204 21.08 -27.23 0.75
CA MET A 204 21.20 -25.97 0.02
C MET A 204 22.38 -25.15 0.56
N THR A 205 23.07 -24.44 -0.33
CA THR A 205 24.01 -23.39 0.04
C THR A 205 23.32 -22.04 -0.13
N SER A 206 23.66 -21.05 0.70
CA SER A 206 23.00 -19.74 0.64
C SER A 206 23.21 -19.00 -0.69
N SER A 207 24.26 -19.35 -1.44
CA SER A 207 24.52 -18.87 -2.81
C SER A 207 23.71 -19.59 -3.90
N SER A 208 23.27 -20.84 -3.66
CA SER A 208 22.42 -21.61 -4.57
C SER A 208 20.94 -21.28 -4.44
N TRP A 209 20.54 -20.54 -3.40
CA TRP A 209 19.17 -20.09 -3.20
C TRP A 209 18.71 -19.13 -4.31
N THR A 210 17.84 -19.62 -5.20
CA THR A 210 17.39 -18.93 -6.41
C THR A 210 16.72 -17.58 -6.13
N LEU A 211 15.80 -17.53 -5.14
CA LEU A 211 15.12 -16.29 -4.77
C LEU A 211 16.11 -15.26 -4.20
N GLY A 212 17.03 -15.69 -3.34
CA GLY A 212 18.10 -14.84 -2.83
C GLY A 212 18.94 -14.22 -3.95
N ARG A 213 19.34 -15.01 -4.94
CA ARG A 213 20.08 -14.52 -6.11
C ARG A 213 19.31 -13.46 -6.88
N ARG A 214 18.01 -13.69 -7.17
CA ARG A 214 17.16 -12.71 -7.86
C ARG A 214 17.00 -11.42 -7.06
N MET A 215 16.82 -11.52 -5.74
CA MET A 215 16.75 -10.34 -4.89
C MET A 215 18.06 -9.55 -4.95
N ARG A 216 19.22 -10.19 -4.76
CA ARG A 216 20.53 -9.52 -4.88
C ARG A 216 20.72 -8.84 -6.22
N GLU A 217 20.33 -9.51 -7.31
CA GLU A 217 20.51 -9.01 -8.67
C GLU A 217 19.65 -7.78 -8.98
N GLN A 218 18.50 -7.59 -8.32
CA GLN A 218 17.74 -6.33 -8.39
C GLN A 218 18.28 -5.27 -7.42
N LEU A 219 18.54 -5.67 -6.17
CA LEU A 219 18.97 -4.76 -5.11
C LEU A 219 20.33 -4.14 -5.40
N LYS A 220 21.17 -4.77 -6.25
CA LYS A 220 22.50 -4.23 -6.63
C LYS A 220 22.48 -2.81 -7.19
N HIS A 221 21.33 -2.36 -7.70
CA HIS A 221 21.17 -1.02 -8.24
C HIS A 221 20.92 0.07 -7.17
N MET A 222 20.77 -0.30 -5.90
CA MET A 222 20.54 0.65 -4.79
C MET A 222 21.86 1.24 -4.27
N SER A 223 22.37 2.26 -4.97
CA SER A 223 23.66 2.89 -4.62
C SER A 223 23.58 3.97 -3.53
N SER A 224 22.41 4.59 -3.31
CA SER A 224 22.26 5.76 -2.43
C SER A 224 21.61 5.45 -1.08
N VAL A 225 21.45 4.16 -0.74
CA VAL A 225 20.74 3.78 0.49
C VAL A 225 21.58 4.10 1.72
N LYS A 226 20.93 4.65 2.74
CA LYS A 226 21.48 4.94 4.06
C LYS A 226 21.02 3.93 5.10
N THR A 227 19.75 3.55 5.04
CA THR A 227 19.13 2.59 5.96
C THR A 227 18.51 1.46 5.16
N PHE A 228 18.97 0.23 5.38
CA PHE A 228 18.43 -0.95 4.72
C PHE A 228 18.22 -2.08 5.71
N THR A 229 16.97 -2.36 6.06
CA THR A 229 16.61 -3.39 7.04
C THR A 229 15.96 -4.59 6.37
N LEU A 230 16.20 -5.78 6.92
CA LEU A 230 15.57 -7.03 6.50
C LEU A 230 14.74 -7.59 7.66
N ASP A 231 13.47 -7.88 7.41
CA ASP A 231 12.61 -8.67 8.28
C ASP A 231 12.36 -10.03 7.61
N ALA A 232 13.01 -11.08 8.12
CA ALA A 232 12.89 -12.43 7.62
C ALA A 232 11.83 -13.19 8.42
N LYS A 233 10.61 -13.23 7.87
CA LYS A 233 9.49 -13.98 8.42
C LYS A 233 9.40 -15.37 7.80
N ALA A 234 9.45 -16.41 8.63
CA ALA A 234 9.22 -17.78 8.19
C ALA A 234 7.79 -18.20 8.51
N LEU A 235 7.05 -18.66 7.51
CA LEU A 235 5.75 -19.30 7.71
C LEU A 235 6.00 -20.77 8.06
N GLY A 236 5.44 -21.20 9.20
CA GLY A 236 5.56 -22.58 9.65
C GLY A 236 4.95 -23.51 8.61
N ASP A 237 5.66 -24.60 8.30
CA ASP A 237 5.14 -25.66 7.46
C ASP A 237 5.59 -27.01 8.03
N PRO A 238 4.70 -28.01 8.08
CA PRO A 238 4.93 -29.27 8.78
C PRO A 238 6.12 -30.09 8.26
N LEU A 239 6.62 -29.80 7.06
CA LEU A 239 7.68 -30.60 6.44
C LEU A 239 9.10 -30.21 6.86
N TRP A 240 9.28 -29.14 7.64
CA TRP A 240 10.62 -28.58 7.89
C TRP A 240 10.68 -27.60 9.05
N ASN A 241 11.91 -27.19 9.40
CA ASN A 241 12.17 -26.22 10.45
C ASN A 241 12.37 -24.80 9.87
N PRO A 242 11.57 -23.80 10.29
CA PRO A 242 11.68 -22.41 9.81
C PRO A 242 13.06 -21.77 10.00
N LEU A 243 13.90 -22.28 10.92
CA LEU A 243 15.27 -21.82 11.13
C LEU A 243 16.12 -21.86 9.85
N TRP A 244 15.86 -22.81 8.96
CA TRP A 244 16.60 -22.91 7.70
C TRP A 244 16.35 -21.71 6.78
N ILE A 245 15.13 -21.14 6.76
CA ILE A 245 14.88 -19.87 6.06
C ILE A 245 15.75 -18.79 6.62
N TRP A 246 15.72 -18.61 7.95
CA TRP A 246 16.40 -17.48 8.57
C TRP A 246 17.89 -17.54 8.34
N TYR A 247 18.47 -18.74 8.46
CA TYR A 247 19.86 -18.99 8.14
C TYR A 247 20.17 -18.62 6.67
N HIS A 248 19.43 -19.16 5.70
CA HIS A 248 19.71 -18.89 4.29
C HIS A 248 19.42 -17.46 3.88
N ALA A 249 18.34 -16.85 4.39
CA ALA A 249 18.00 -15.45 4.14
C ALA A 249 19.07 -14.51 4.69
N SER A 250 19.52 -14.77 5.93
CA SER A 250 20.61 -14.03 6.56
C SER A 250 21.88 -14.17 5.73
N GLN A 251 22.40 -15.39 5.57
CA GLN A 251 23.68 -15.61 4.88
C GLN A 251 23.67 -15.16 3.41
N SER A 252 22.54 -15.27 2.73
CA SER A 252 22.36 -14.83 1.34
C SER A 252 22.44 -13.31 1.17
N LEU A 253 21.92 -12.54 2.12
CA LEU A 253 21.80 -11.08 1.99
C LEU A 253 22.83 -10.31 2.83
N LYS A 254 23.40 -10.92 3.86
CA LYS A 254 24.38 -10.33 4.78
C LYS A 254 25.64 -9.80 4.10
N LEU A 255 26.06 -10.46 3.01
CA LEU A 255 27.24 -10.10 2.23
C LEU A 255 26.96 -9.06 1.14
N LEU A 256 25.70 -8.68 0.92
CA LEU A 256 25.34 -7.67 -0.07
C LEU A 256 26.05 -6.34 0.25
N GLY A 257 26.65 -5.74 -0.78
CA GLY A 257 27.37 -4.46 -0.65
C GLY A 257 28.71 -4.54 0.08
N THR A 258 29.18 -5.73 0.44
CA THR A 258 30.52 -5.96 0.99
C THR A 258 31.52 -6.35 -0.11
N GLU A 259 32.79 -6.49 0.24
CA GLU A 259 33.83 -6.98 -0.68
C GLU A 259 33.59 -8.42 -1.16
N PHE A 260 32.85 -9.21 -0.38
CA PHE A 260 32.48 -10.59 -0.69
C PHE A 260 31.15 -10.71 -1.46
N SER A 261 30.57 -9.59 -1.91
CA SER A 261 29.32 -9.58 -2.68
C SER A 261 29.54 -10.21 -4.07
N ASP A 262 28.61 -11.08 -4.48
CA ASP A 262 28.62 -11.76 -5.79
C ASP A 262 28.09 -10.90 -6.94
N THR A 263 27.62 -9.68 -6.65
CA THR A 263 27.02 -8.76 -7.61
C THR A 263 27.96 -7.62 -8.03
N VAL A 264 27.92 -7.27 -9.32
CA VAL A 264 28.55 -6.08 -9.90
C VAL A 264 27.47 -5.25 -10.61
N PRO A 265 27.28 -3.96 -10.26
CA PRO A 265 27.94 -3.20 -9.19
C PRO A 265 27.63 -3.73 -7.78
N ARG A 266 28.42 -3.33 -6.78
CA ARG A 266 28.17 -3.68 -5.37
C ARG A 266 26.84 -3.07 -4.92
N GLY A 267 25.97 -3.89 -4.37
CA GLY A 267 24.67 -3.48 -3.86
C GLY A 267 24.71 -2.74 -2.51
N PRO A 268 23.54 -2.53 -1.90
CA PRO A 268 23.41 -1.87 -0.60
C PRO A 268 23.91 -2.76 0.54
N GLN A 269 24.44 -2.14 1.59
CA GLN A 269 24.73 -2.86 2.84
C GLN A 269 23.50 -2.87 3.74
N LEU A 270 23.11 -4.06 4.20
CA LEU A 270 22.08 -4.20 5.23
C LEU A 270 22.59 -3.65 6.56
N THR A 271 21.74 -2.89 7.25
CA THR A 271 22.02 -2.33 8.58
C THR A 271 21.52 -3.25 9.71
N GLN A 272 20.41 -3.96 9.48
CA GLN A 272 19.77 -4.81 10.47
C GLN A 272 19.00 -5.97 9.82
N ILE A 273 19.00 -7.13 10.47
CA ILE A 273 18.21 -8.31 10.10
C ILE A 273 17.44 -8.78 11.33
N THR A 274 16.11 -8.82 11.25
CA THR A 274 15.21 -9.37 12.26
C THR A 274 14.62 -10.69 11.78
N PHE A 275 14.31 -11.56 12.73
CA PHE A 275 13.74 -12.88 12.49
C PHE A 275 12.37 -12.97 13.18
N SER A 276 11.39 -13.56 12.50
CA SER A 276 10.04 -13.69 13.05
C SER A 276 9.30 -14.94 12.51
N LEU A 277 8.41 -15.52 13.32
CA LEU A 277 7.50 -16.60 12.92
C LEU A 277 6.08 -16.06 12.73
N ASP A 278 5.24 -16.85 12.08
CA ASP A 278 3.82 -16.51 11.85
C ASP A 278 2.96 -16.58 13.11
N THR A 279 3.24 -17.55 13.98
CA THR A 279 2.43 -17.87 15.16
C THR A 279 3.01 -17.33 16.47
N TRP A 280 4.25 -16.81 16.46
CA TRP A 280 4.92 -16.25 17.64
C TRP A 280 6.05 -15.29 17.23
N SER A 281 6.16 -14.12 17.86
CA SER A 281 7.44 -13.39 18.03
C SER A 281 7.27 -12.43 19.22
N PRO A 282 7.86 -12.74 20.38
CA PRO A 282 9.17 -12.13 20.69
C PRO A 282 10.08 -13.05 21.51
N GLY A 283 11.39 -12.97 21.28
CA GLY A 283 12.39 -13.66 22.11
C GLY A 283 13.72 -13.93 21.42
N GLU A 284 13.76 -13.86 20.10
CA GLU A 284 14.95 -14.18 19.31
C GLU A 284 15.87 -12.96 19.18
N ASN A 285 17.17 -13.22 19.21
CA ASN A 285 18.17 -12.18 18.96
C ASN A 285 18.11 -11.75 17.49
N TYR A 286 18.42 -10.49 17.23
CA TYR A 286 18.52 -9.94 15.88
C TYR A 286 19.96 -9.53 15.56
N LEU A 287 20.25 -9.40 14.27
CA LEU A 287 21.55 -8.97 13.78
C LEU A 287 21.52 -7.49 13.44
N LYS A 288 22.55 -6.75 13.85
CA LYS A 288 22.72 -5.35 13.48
C LYS A 288 24.20 -5.05 13.26
N ARG A 289 24.51 -4.20 12.29
CA ARG A 289 25.88 -3.73 12.11
C ARG A 289 26.29 -2.85 13.28
N ASP A 290 27.47 -3.11 13.80
CA ASP A 290 28.03 -2.27 14.84
C ASP A 290 28.47 -0.93 14.22
N VAL A 291 27.85 0.15 14.68
CA VAL A 291 28.15 1.51 14.24
C VAL A 291 29.39 2.06 14.95
N LYS A 292 29.74 1.50 16.13
CA LYS A 292 30.85 1.97 16.96
C LYS A 292 32.17 1.26 16.65
N GLY A 293 32.11 0.02 16.16
CA GLY A 293 33.26 -0.78 15.71
C GLY A 293 33.49 -0.73 14.20
N ASP A 294 34.08 -1.79 13.65
CA ASP A 294 34.50 -1.92 12.23
C ASP A 294 33.34 -2.10 11.22
N GLY A 295 32.10 -1.81 11.59
CA GLY A 295 30.92 -2.08 10.75
C GLY A 295 30.54 -3.56 10.64
N GLY A 296 31.17 -4.41 11.46
CA GLY A 296 30.92 -5.85 11.55
C GLY A 296 29.52 -6.19 12.07
N TRP A 297 29.11 -7.44 11.88
CA TRP A 297 27.81 -7.92 12.37
C TRP A 297 27.88 -8.29 13.85
N MET A 298 26.92 -7.79 14.62
CA MET A 298 26.75 -8.09 16.04
C MET A 298 25.33 -8.59 16.30
N TRP A 299 25.22 -9.55 17.22
CA TRP A 299 23.96 -10.06 17.73
C TRP A 299 23.48 -9.20 18.89
N TYR A 300 22.19 -8.88 18.89
CA TYR A 300 21.53 -8.10 19.91
C TYR A 300 20.26 -8.79 20.38
N CYS A 301 19.96 -8.68 21.68
CA CYS A 301 18.67 -9.10 22.21
C CYS A 301 17.60 -8.03 21.93
N MET A 302 16.32 -8.37 22.13
CA MET A 302 15.20 -7.45 21.90
C MET A 302 15.24 -6.15 22.71
N LYS A 303 16.01 -6.10 23.81
CA LYS A 303 16.27 -4.87 24.59
C LYS A 303 17.46 -4.04 24.08
N ASN A 304 18.00 -4.35 22.89
CA ASN A 304 19.21 -3.75 22.30
C ASN A 304 20.53 -3.99 23.06
N HIS A 305 20.63 -5.03 23.88
CA HIS A 305 21.89 -5.40 24.51
C HIS A 305 22.74 -6.27 23.58
N PRO A 306 24.07 -6.04 23.49
CA PRO A 306 24.95 -6.87 22.67
C PRO A 306 25.08 -8.27 23.30
N VAL A 307 24.82 -9.30 22.49
CA VAL A 307 24.91 -10.72 22.89
C VAL A 307 26.24 -11.33 22.43
N GLY A 308 26.76 -10.88 21.29
CA GLY A 308 28.09 -11.25 20.83
C GLY A 308 28.34 -10.94 19.37
N ALA A 309 29.61 -11.05 18.95
CA ALA A 309 29.99 -10.91 17.56
C ALA A 309 29.48 -12.06 16.70
N ASP A 310 29.18 -11.75 15.45
CA ASP A 310 28.87 -12.73 14.44
C ASP A 310 30.14 -13.34 13.82
N VAL A 311 30.11 -14.63 13.52
CA VAL A 311 31.27 -15.38 12.99
C VAL A 311 31.46 -15.15 11.47
N GLY A 312 30.59 -14.37 10.83
CA GLY A 312 30.70 -13.99 9.42
C GLY A 312 30.06 -15.00 8.46
N ALA A 313 30.63 -15.07 7.26
CA ALA A 313 30.11 -15.87 6.13
C ALA A 313 30.23 -17.39 6.34
N GLU A 314 31.18 -17.82 7.16
CA GLU A 314 31.50 -19.23 7.42
C GLU A 314 30.69 -19.83 8.58
N MET A 315 29.77 -19.07 9.16
CA MET A 315 28.97 -19.52 10.29
C MET A 315 28.06 -20.68 9.86
N THR A 316 28.13 -21.79 10.59
CA THR A 316 27.26 -22.95 10.39
C THR A 316 25.85 -22.69 10.91
N VAL A 317 24.88 -23.51 10.49
CA VAL A 317 23.50 -23.41 10.97
C VAL A 317 23.40 -23.63 12.48
N ARG A 318 24.22 -24.54 13.03
CA ARG A 318 24.25 -24.79 14.48
C ARG A 318 24.71 -23.56 15.25
N GLU A 319 25.75 -22.89 14.79
CA GLU A 319 26.26 -21.65 15.41
C GLU A 319 25.26 -20.51 15.27
N PHE A 320 24.62 -20.38 14.09
CA PHE A 320 23.54 -19.43 13.87
C PHE A 320 22.41 -19.62 14.88
N CYS A 321 21.90 -20.85 15.03
CA CYS A 321 20.86 -21.16 16.02
C CYS A 321 21.34 -20.92 17.46
N GLY A 322 22.59 -21.26 17.76
CA GLY A 322 23.21 -20.99 19.06
C GLY A 322 23.20 -19.51 19.40
N LYS A 323 23.53 -18.63 18.44
CA LYS A 323 23.49 -17.17 18.61
C LYS A 323 22.09 -16.59 18.64
N LEU A 324 21.18 -17.12 17.81
CA LEU A 324 19.79 -16.69 17.74
C LEU A 324 19.08 -16.83 19.08
N TYR A 325 19.35 -17.93 19.80
CA TYR A 325 18.75 -18.24 21.10
C TYR A 325 19.70 -18.03 22.29
N GLN A 326 20.85 -17.40 22.06
CA GLN A 326 21.79 -17.13 23.15
C GLN A 326 21.14 -16.16 24.16
N GLU A 327 21.09 -16.56 25.43
CA GLU A 327 20.60 -15.69 26.49
C GLU A 327 21.45 -14.42 26.62
N CYS A 328 20.78 -13.29 26.84
CA CYS A 328 21.46 -12.04 27.12
C CYS A 328 21.89 -11.99 28.59
N SER A 329 23.20 -11.95 28.83
CA SER A 329 23.75 -11.87 30.19
C SER A 329 23.28 -10.65 30.97
N ILE A 330 23.05 -9.51 30.29
CA ILE A 330 22.53 -8.29 30.91
C ILE A 330 21.08 -8.47 31.36
N CYS A 331 20.21 -8.97 30.48
CA CYS A 331 18.80 -9.19 30.83
C CYS A 331 18.66 -10.22 31.96
N ARG A 332 19.48 -11.26 31.93
CA ARG A 332 19.48 -12.30 32.98
C ARG A 332 19.89 -11.74 34.34
N ALA A 333 20.88 -10.85 34.39
CA ALA A 333 21.31 -10.21 35.63
C ALA A 333 20.21 -9.33 36.24
N ASP A 334 19.44 -8.63 35.39
CA ASP A 334 18.29 -7.82 35.84
C ASP A 334 17.18 -8.70 36.44
N GLU A 335 16.88 -9.85 35.80
CA GLU A 335 15.85 -10.80 36.28
C GLU A 335 16.26 -11.51 37.58
N GLU A 336 17.54 -11.86 37.73
CA GLU A 336 18.06 -12.44 38.98
C GLU A 336 18.05 -11.43 40.14
N GLN A 337 18.25 -10.13 39.87
CA GLN A 337 18.13 -9.08 40.88
C GLN A 337 16.68 -8.85 41.33
N ASP A 338 15.72 -8.79 40.40
CA ASP A 338 14.29 -8.62 40.74
C ASP A 338 13.73 -9.78 41.58
N MET A 339 14.23 -11.02 41.38
CA MET A 339 13.83 -12.17 42.21
C MET A 339 14.43 -12.18 43.63
N THR A 340 15.50 -11.41 43.87
CA THR A 340 16.11 -11.30 45.21
C THR A 340 15.50 -10.21 46.10
N VAL A 341 14.53 -9.46 45.58
CA VAL A 341 13.83 -8.36 46.29
C VAL A 341 12.42 -8.78 46.76
N ILE A 342 12.04 -10.06 46.64
CA ILE A 342 10.76 -10.61 47.14
C ILE A 342 10.93 -11.31 48.48
#